data_AF-A0A392N9E4-F1
#
_entry.id   AF-A0A392N9E4-F1
#
_cell.length_a   1.000
_cell.length_b   1.000
_cell.length_c   1.000
_cell.angle_alpha   90.00
_cell.angle_beta   90.00
_cell.angle_gamma   90.00
#
_symmetry.space_group_name_H-M   'P 1'
#
loop_
_entity.id
_entity.type
_entity.pdbx_description
1 polymer ?
#
loop_
_entity_poly.entity_id
_entity_poly.type
_entity_poly.pdbx_seq_one_letter_code
_entity_poly.pdbx_strand_id
1 'polypeptide(L)'
;MLVVDPMKRMTIPEIRQHPWFQLGLPRYLAVPPPDTMQQAKKIDEDILLEVIKMGFDRDQLIESLRHRIQNEGTVAYYLILDNRFRVSSGYLGAEYQESM
;
A
#
# COMPACT_ATOMS: atom_id res chain seq x y z
N MET A 1 23.33 5.80 -2.89
CA MET A 1 22.57 5.31 -4.07
C MET A 1 23.36 5.37 -5.38
N LEU A 2 24.67 5.68 -5.38
CA LEU A 2 25.48 5.79 -6.59
C LEU A 2 26.36 4.54 -6.76
N VAL A 3 25.72 3.40 -7.04
CA VAL A 3 26.40 2.15 -7.36
C VAL A 3 26.15 1.82 -8.83
N VAL A 4 27.25 1.64 -9.57
CA VAL A 4 27.24 1.34 -11.02
C VAL A 4 26.55 0.00 -11.28
N ASP A 5 26.90 -1.01 -10.49
CA ASP A 5 26.32 -2.36 -10.57
C ASP A 5 24.92 -2.39 -9.93
N PRO A 6 23.85 -2.71 -10.68
CA PRO A 6 22.49 -2.78 -10.15
C PRO A 6 22.31 -3.88 -9.11
N MET A 7 23.06 -5.00 -9.20
CA MET A 7 22.94 -6.11 -8.24
C MET A 7 23.53 -5.76 -6.87
N LYS A 8 24.40 -4.74 -6.81
CA LYS A 8 25.03 -4.24 -5.59
C LYS A 8 24.40 -2.92 -5.11
N ARG A 9 23.38 -2.43 -5.81
CA ARG A 9 22.72 -1.17 -5.47
C ARG A 9 21.75 -1.41 -4.32
N MET A 10 21.83 -0.53 -3.32
CA MET A 10 20.91 -0.53 -2.19
C MET A 10 19.44 -0.50 -2.63
N THR A 11 18.64 -1.37 -2.05
CA THR A 11 17.21 -1.54 -2.29
C THR A 11 16.37 -0.57 -1.45
N ILE A 12 15.10 -0.38 -1.80
CA ILE A 12 14.18 0.49 -1.04
C ILE A 12 14.03 0.03 0.42
N PRO A 13 13.83 -1.27 0.73
CA PRO A 13 13.77 -1.72 2.12
C PRO A 13 15.04 -1.39 2.92
N GLU A 14 16.22 -1.55 2.32
CA GLU A 14 17.49 -1.20 2.96
C GLU A 14 17.61 0.32 3.19
N ILE A 15 17.15 1.15 2.25
CA ILE A 15 17.09 2.61 2.41
C ILE A 15 16.17 2.98 3.59
N ARG A 16 14.99 2.35 3.71
CA ARG A 16 14.04 2.61 4.81
C ARG A 16 14.59 2.26 6.20
N GLN A 17 15.56 1.35 6.26
CA GLN A 17 16.25 0.96 7.50
C GLN A 17 17.48 1.84 7.81
N HIS A 18 17.92 2.66 6.86
CA HIS A 18 19.12 3.47 7.04
C HIS A 18 18.87 4.59 8.08
N PRO A 19 19.74 4.78 9.08
CA PRO A 19 19.52 5.75 10.15
C PRO A 19 19.27 7.17 9.64
N TRP A 20 20.02 7.62 8.64
CA TRP A 20 19.81 8.94 8.02
C TRP A 20 18.42 9.12 7.41
N PHE A 21 17.82 8.06 6.85
CA PHE A 21 16.48 8.12 6.28
C PHE A 21 15.39 8.16 7.37
N GLN A 22 15.67 7.60 8.54
CA GLN A 22 14.73 7.56 9.67
C GLN A 22 14.75 8.87 10.48
N LEU A 23 15.82 9.65 10.42
CA LEU A 23 15.93 10.94 11.10
C LEU A 23 14.87 11.92 10.57
N GLY A 24 13.94 12.31 11.44
CA GLY A 24 12.85 13.22 11.09
C GLY A 24 11.86 12.65 10.07
N LEU A 25 11.81 11.32 9.87
CA LEU A 25 10.90 10.71 8.91
C LEU A 25 9.45 11.01 9.31
N PRO A 26 8.69 11.73 8.47
CA PRO A 26 7.29 11.98 8.74
C PRO A 26 6.58 10.65 8.93
N ARG A 27 5.80 10.59 10.00
CA ARG A 27 5.25 9.33 10.46
C ARG A 27 4.31 8.64 9.45
N TYR A 28 3.68 9.38 8.54
CA TYR A 28 2.88 8.82 7.44
C TYR A 28 3.72 8.01 6.42
N LEU A 29 5.04 8.23 6.36
CA LEU A 29 5.99 7.45 5.56
C LEU A 29 6.62 6.29 6.37
N ALA A 30 6.55 6.35 7.70
CA ALA A 30 7.13 5.36 8.59
C ALA A 30 6.26 4.09 8.71
N VAL A 31 4.98 4.17 8.36
CA VAL A 31 4.07 3.01 8.42
C VAL A 31 4.50 1.97 7.38
N PRO A 32 4.81 0.72 7.78
CA PRO A 32 5.05 -0.34 6.82
C PRO A 32 3.75 -0.58 6.02
N PRO A 33 3.84 -0.80 4.70
CA PRO A 33 2.65 -1.15 3.93
C PRO A 33 1.99 -2.36 4.62
N PRO A 34 0.67 -2.29 4.85
CA PRO A 34 -0.02 -3.41 5.45
C PRO A 34 0.23 -4.66 4.62
N ASP A 35 0.30 -5.81 5.30
CA ASP A 35 0.30 -7.10 4.63
C ASP A 35 -1.10 -7.30 4.01
N THR A 36 -1.30 -6.76 2.82
CA THR A 36 -2.58 -6.75 2.09
C THR A 36 -3.09 -8.18 1.87
N MET A 37 -2.17 -9.16 1.83
CA MET A 37 -2.51 -10.59 1.77
C MET A 37 -3.15 -11.12 3.06
N GLN A 38 -2.86 -10.52 4.22
CA GLN A 38 -3.51 -10.86 5.50
C GLN A 38 -4.79 -10.06 5.74
N GLN A 39 -4.91 -8.87 5.15
CA GLN A 39 -6.08 -8.00 5.28
C GLN A 39 -7.28 -8.47 4.46
N ALA A 40 -7.08 -9.31 3.44
CA ALA A 40 -8.14 -9.92 2.65
C ALA A 40 -9.02 -10.95 3.40
N LYS A 41 -9.01 -10.98 4.75
CA LYS A 41 -9.90 -11.86 5.53
C LYS A 41 -11.38 -11.49 5.38
N LYS A 42 -11.68 -10.23 5.03
CA LYS A 42 -13.04 -9.77 4.71
C LYS A 42 -12.97 -8.93 3.44
N ILE A 43 -13.76 -9.30 2.44
CA ILE A 43 -13.91 -8.50 1.22
C ILE A 43 -14.73 -7.27 1.58
N ASP A 44 -14.21 -6.10 1.25
CA ASP A 44 -14.87 -4.81 1.41
C ASP A 44 -15.73 -4.56 0.17
N GLU A 45 -17.05 -4.52 0.36
CA GLU A 45 -18.01 -4.35 -0.74
C GLU A 45 -17.93 -2.94 -1.36
N ASP A 46 -17.54 -1.91 -0.60
CA ASP A 46 -17.43 -0.55 -1.14
C ASP A 46 -16.26 -0.43 -2.11
N ILE A 47 -15.12 -1.08 -1.79
CA ILE A 47 -13.96 -1.14 -2.68
C ILE A 47 -14.28 -2.03 -3.89
N LEU A 48 -15.00 -3.13 -3.68
CA LEU A 48 -15.43 -4.01 -4.78
C LEU A 48 -16.27 -3.24 -5.80
N LEU A 49 -17.24 -2.44 -5.35
CA LEU A 49 -18.06 -1.60 -6.22
C LEU A 49 -17.23 -0.56 -6.98
N GLU A 50 -16.21 0.01 -6.34
CA GLU A 50 -15.29 0.97 -6.96
C GLU A 50 -14.49 0.32 -8.10
N VAL A 51 -14.00 -0.91 -7.89
CA VAL A 51 -13.29 -1.69 -8.93
C VAL A 51 -14.25 -2.11 -10.04
N ILE A 52 -15.48 -2.52 -9.72
CA ILE A 52 -16.50 -2.85 -10.74
C ILE A 52 -16.79 -1.61 -11.62
N LYS A 53 -16.87 -0.42 -11.02
CA LYS A 53 -17.05 0.84 -11.76
C LYS A 53 -15.90 1.14 -12.73
N MET A 54 -14.70 0.61 -12.48
CA MET A 54 -13.57 0.72 -13.41
C MET A 54 -13.68 -0.25 -14.61
N GLY A 55 -14.69 -1.12 -14.64
CA GLY A 55 -14.98 -2.02 -15.77
C GLY A 55 -14.62 -3.48 -15.55
N PHE A 56 -14.28 -3.88 -14.31
CA PHE A 56 -14.00 -5.28 -13.98
C PHE A 56 -15.28 -6.07 -13.70
N ASP A 57 -15.28 -7.35 -14.10
CA ASP A 57 -16.39 -8.26 -13.81
C ASP A 57 -16.43 -8.66 -12.33
N ARG A 58 -17.63 -8.63 -11.74
CA ARG A 58 -17.82 -8.89 -10.32
C ARG A 58 -17.50 -10.33 -9.95
N ASP A 59 -17.98 -11.29 -10.72
CA ASP A 59 -17.88 -12.70 -10.38
C ASP A 59 -16.43 -13.17 -10.51
N GLN A 60 -15.75 -12.76 -11.60
CA GLN A 60 -14.33 -13.00 -11.78
C GLN A 60 -13.47 -12.37 -10.69
N LEU A 61 -13.78 -11.14 -10.27
CA LEU A 61 -13.02 -10.45 -9.22
C LEU A 61 -13.18 -11.15 -7.86
N ILE A 62 -14.39 -11.55 -7.50
CA ILE A 62 -14.65 -12.27 -6.24
C ILE A 62 -13.94 -13.62 -6.25
N GLU A 63 -14.02 -14.36 -7.35
CA GLU A 63 -13.30 -15.63 -7.51
C GLU A 63 -11.80 -15.43 -7.36
N SER A 64 -11.25 -14.41 -8.02
CA SER A 64 -9.82 -14.06 -7.96
C SER A 64 -9.37 -13.69 -6.54
N LEU A 65 -10.18 -12.90 -5.82
CA LEU A 65 -9.91 -12.53 -4.43
C LEU A 65 -9.96 -13.75 -3.49
N ARG A 66 -10.93 -14.67 -3.68
CA ARG A 66 -11.04 -15.90 -2.89
C ARG A 66 -9.88 -16.86 -3.12
N HIS A 67 -9.49 -17.05 -4.37
CA HIS A 67 -8.40 -17.94 -4.76
C HIS A 67 -7.01 -17.29 -4.65
N ARG A 68 -6.94 -16.01 -4.23
CA ARG A 68 -5.70 -15.22 -4.13
C ARG A 68 -4.91 -15.19 -5.45
N ILE A 69 -5.62 -15.17 -6.58
CA ILE A 69 -5.05 -15.08 -7.91
C ILE A 69 -4.58 -13.64 -8.12
N GLN A 70 -3.36 -13.46 -8.62
CA GLN A 70 -2.83 -12.14 -8.98
C GLN A 70 -3.26 -11.79 -10.41
N ASN A 71 -4.14 -10.81 -10.53
CA ASN A 71 -4.60 -10.26 -11.80
C ASN A 71 -4.82 -8.75 -11.68
N GLU A 72 -5.13 -8.10 -12.79
CA GLU A 72 -5.34 -6.64 -12.82
C GLU A 72 -6.44 -6.18 -11.85
N GLY A 73 -7.53 -6.94 -11.74
CA GLY A 73 -8.65 -6.61 -10.84
C GLY A 73 -8.28 -6.71 -9.35
N THR A 74 -7.56 -7.75 -8.95
CA THR A 74 -7.08 -7.92 -7.56
C THR A 74 -6.02 -6.88 -7.21
N VAL A 75 -5.13 -6.53 -8.15
CA VAL A 75 -4.19 -5.42 -7.97
C VAL A 75 -4.93 -4.11 -7.77
N ALA A 76 -5.93 -3.79 -8.61
CA ALA A 76 -6.75 -2.60 -8.45
C ALA A 76 -7.46 -2.56 -7.07
N TYR A 77 -8.05 -3.68 -6.65
CA TYR A 77 -8.67 -3.83 -5.34
C TYR A 77 -7.68 -3.54 -4.20
N TYR A 78 -6.49 -4.16 -4.22
CA TYR A 78 -5.50 -3.97 -3.16
C TYR A 78 -4.90 -2.56 -3.14
N LEU A 79 -4.78 -1.89 -4.28
CA LEU A 79 -4.33 -0.50 -4.36
C LEU A 79 -5.32 0.46 -3.72
N ILE A 80 -6.61 0.31 -4.00
CA ILE A 80 -7.66 1.13 -3.38
C ILE A 80 -7.74 0.84 -1.87
N LEU A 81 -7.62 -0.44 -1.50
CA LEU A 81 -7.56 -0.85 -0.09
C LEU A 81 -6.40 -0.17 0.65
N ASP A 82 -5.18 -0.20 0.10
CA ASP A 82 -4.01 0.48 0.70
C ASP A 82 -4.25 1.99 0.84
N ASN A 83 -4.81 2.62 -0.19
CA ASN A 83 -5.12 4.05 -0.17
C ASN A 83 -6.12 4.41 0.95
N ARG A 84 -7.19 3.63 1.12
CA ARG A 84 -8.17 3.86 2.20
C ARG A 84 -7.57 3.62 3.59
N PHE A 85 -6.69 2.63 3.76
CA PHE A 85 -5.98 2.41 5.02
C PHE A 85 -5.05 3.57 5.41
N ARG A 86 -4.40 4.20 4.42
CA ARG A 86 -3.57 5.38 4.65
C ARG A 86 -4.38 6.60 5.12
N VAL A 87 -5.60 6.76 4.61
CA VAL A 87 -6.49 7.89 4.96
C VAL A 87 -7.20 7.64 6.31
N SER A 88 -7.61 6.40 6.58
CA SER A 88 -8.36 6.03 7.80
C SER A 88 -7.49 5.79 9.04
N SER A 89 -6.23 5.39 8.87
CA SER A 89 -5.23 5.65 9.91
C SER A 89 -5.17 7.16 10.05
N GLY A 90 -5.56 7.73 11.20
CA GLY A 90 -5.71 9.18 11.47
C GLY A 90 -4.43 10.04 11.35
N TYR A 91 -3.51 9.66 10.46
CA TYR A 91 -2.22 10.25 10.17
C TYR A 91 -2.30 11.59 9.45
N LEU A 92 -3.35 11.83 8.67
CA LEU A 92 -3.56 13.09 7.96
C LEU A 92 -4.09 14.21 8.89
N GLY A 93 -4.44 13.92 10.14
CA GLY A 93 -4.94 14.91 11.10
C GLY A 93 -3.87 15.59 11.97
N ALA A 94 -2.64 15.06 11.98
CA ALA A 94 -1.53 15.70 12.68
C ALA A 94 -0.71 16.49 11.66
N GLU A 95 -1.16 17.72 11.40
CA GLU A 95 -0.41 18.71 10.63
C GLU A 95 1.01 18.83 11.22
N TYR A 96 1.99 18.86 10.34
CA TYR A 96 3.38 19.02 10.72
C TYR A 96 3.55 20.41 11.36
N GLN A 97 3.65 20.48 12.69
CA GLN A 97 4.07 21.70 13.36
C GLN A 97 5.59 21.78 13.25
N GLU A 98 6.04 22.55 12.27
CA GLU A 98 7.43 22.95 12.09
C GLU A 98 7.92 23.61 13.39
N SER A 99 8.72 22.88 14.17
CA SER A 99 9.37 23.44 15.34
C SER A 99 10.55 24.29 14.87
N MET A 100 10.47 25.60 15.14
CA MET A 100 11.53 26.60 14.93
C MET A 100 12.86 26.18 15.56
#